data_AF-A0A3S1C7Y9-F1
#
_entry.id   AF-A0A3S1C7Y9-F1
#
_cell.length_a   1.000
_cell.length_b   1.000
_cell.length_c   1.000
_cell.angle_alpha   90.00
_cell.angle_beta   90.00
_cell.angle_gamma   90.00
#
_symmetry.space_group_name_H-M   'P 1'
#
loop_
_entity.id
_entity.type
_entity.pdbx_description
1 polymer ?
#
loop_
_entity_poly.entity_id
_entity_poly.type
_entity_poly.pdbx_seq_one_letter_code
_entity_poly.pdbx_strand_id
1 'polypeptide(L)'
;GRYVPEGLRKINIILRDWRRNEPTKMDPRLLDLVWEAYREAGATDYIQVICGYRSPSTNSMLRGRSRGVAEKSQHMLGKAMDFYIPGVPLKKLRNIGLKMQGGGVGYYPSSGSPFVHMDIGNVRHWPGISRQELVSLFPNGKTLHVP
;
A
#
# COMPACT_ATOMS: atom_id res chain seq x y z
N GLY A 1 12.47 -14.14 -12.48
CA GLY A 1 11.35 -15.09 -12.45
C GLY A 1 10.28 -14.70 -13.47
N ARG A 2 9.21 -15.50 -13.62
CA ARG A 2 8.00 -15.14 -14.40
C ARG A 2 6.79 -15.32 -13.50
N TYR A 3 5.77 -14.48 -13.63
CA TYR A 3 4.54 -14.66 -12.86
C TYR A 3 3.80 -15.93 -13.27
N VAL A 4 3.23 -16.63 -12.29
CA VAL A 4 2.36 -17.79 -12.52
C VAL A 4 0.93 -17.29 -12.71
N PRO A 5 0.31 -17.44 -13.90
CA PRO A 5 -1.01 -16.87 -14.18
C PRO A 5 -2.11 -17.33 -13.21
N GLU A 6 -2.05 -18.60 -12.78
CA GLU A 6 -2.98 -19.16 -11.79
C GLU A 6 -2.86 -18.50 -10.43
N GLY A 7 -1.64 -18.22 -9.98
CA GLY A 7 -1.39 -17.49 -8.74
C GLY A 7 -1.96 -16.08 -8.81
N LEU A 8 -1.74 -15.37 -9.91
CA LEU A 8 -2.31 -14.05 -10.13
C LEU A 8 -3.85 -14.05 -10.11
N ARG A 9 -4.48 -15.08 -10.71
CA ARG A 9 -5.96 -15.22 -10.63
C ARG A 9 -6.44 -15.40 -9.19
N LYS A 10 -5.75 -16.20 -8.38
CA LYS A 10 -6.10 -16.37 -6.96
C LYS A 10 -5.93 -15.06 -6.19
N ILE A 11 -4.84 -14.33 -6.44
CA ILE A 11 -4.59 -13.02 -5.83
C ILE A 11 -5.68 -12.01 -6.19
N ASN A 12 -6.16 -11.98 -7.43
CA ASN A 12 -7.27 -11.11 -7.83
C ASN A 12 -8.55 -11.38 -7.02
N ILE A 13 -8.78 -12.61 -6.56
CA ILE A 13 -9.89 -12.97 -5.68
C ILE A 13 -9.58 -12.58 -4.23
N ILE A 14 -8.37 -12.85 -3.73
CA ILE A 14 -7.96 -12.49 -2.37
C ILE A 14 -8.04 -10.97 -2.15
N LEU A 15 -7.56 -10.20 -3.12
CA LEU A 15 -7.51 -8.74 -3.09
C LEU A 15 -8.75 -8.07 -3.69
N ARG A 16 -9.82 -8.81 -3.95
CA ARG A 16 -11.06 -8.26 -4.50
C ARG A 16 -11.71 -7.24 -3.56
N ASP A 17 -12.63 -6.46 -4.10
CA ASP A 17 -13.53 -5.69 -3.25
C ASP A 17 -14.49 -6.63 -2.52
N TRP A 18 -14.17 -6.96 -1.27
CA TRP A 18 -14.93 -7.92 -0.48
C TRP A 18 -16.35 -7.45 -0.16
N ARG A 19 -16.64 -6.14 -0.18
CA ARG A 19 -17.99 -5.62 0.11
C ARG A 19 -18.98 -5.93 -1.01
N ARG A 20 -18.45 -6.14 -2.22
CA ARG A 20 -19.24 -6.39 -3.44
C ARG A 20 -18.90 -7.72 -4.11
N ASN A 21 -17.89 -8.42 -3.60
CA ASN A 21 -17.35 -9.64 -4.19
C ASN A 21 -16.83 -9.41 -5.63
N GLU A 22 -16.33 -8.21 -5.93
CA GLU A 22 -15.90 -7.80 -7.27
C GLU A 22 -14.36 -7.86 -7.38
N PRO A 23 -13.79 -8.80 -8.16
CA PRO A 23 -12.34 -8.83 -8.40
C PRO A 23 -11.95 -7.85 -9.51
N THR A 24 -10.65 -7.56 -9.58
CA THR A 24 -10.03 -6.87 -10.71
C THR A 24 -8.73 -7.57 -11.09
N LYS A 25 -8.14 -7.19 -12.22
CA LYS A 25 -6.76 -7.57 -12.54
C LYS A 25 -5.81 -6.70 -11.72
N MET A 26 -5.26 -7.24 -10.63
CA MET A 26 -4.24 -6.57 -9.85
C MET A 26 -2.95 -6.45 -10.68
N ASP A 27 -2.26 -5.31 -10.56
CA ASP A 27 -0.96 -5.11 -11.20
C ASP A 27 0.10 -5.92 -10.45
N PRO A 28 0.78 -6.90 -11.08
CA PRO A 28 1.73 -7.77 -10.39
C PRO A 28 2.89 -7.03 -9.71
N ARG A 29 3.25 -5.82 -10.19
CA ARG A 29 4.30 -5.01 -9.58
C ARG A 29 3.95 -4.54 -8.17
N LEU A 30 2.66 -4.44 -7.84
CA LEU A 30 2.22 -4.20 -6.47
C LEU A 30 2.61 -5.36 -5.56
N LEU A 31 2.51 -6.59 -6.06
CA LEU A 31 2.86 -7.79 -5.29
C LEU A 31 4.37 -7.85 -5.05
N ASP A 32 5.16 -7.48 -6.05
CA ASP A 32 6.62 -7.38 -5.92
C ASP A 32 7.01 -6.31 -4.89
N LEU A 33 6.39 -5.12 -4.95
CA LEU A 33 6.61 -4.03 -4.00
C LEU A 33 6.34 -4.49 -2.55
N VAL A 34 5.19 -5.14 -2.32
CA VAL A 34 4.81 -5.63 -1.01
C VAL A 34 5.74 -6.75 -0.55
N TRP A 35 6.12 -7.65 -1.45
CA TRP A 35 7.01 -8.76 -1.14
C TRP A 35 8.41 -8.29 -0.75
N GLU A 36 8.97 -7.32 -1.46
CA GLU A 36 10.25 -6.74 -1.07
C GLU A 36 10.14 -5.99 0.27
N ALA A 37 9.03 -5.29 0.52
CA ALA A 37 8.78 -4.66 1.82
C ALA A 37 8.69 -5.69 2.96
N TYR A 38 8.06 -6.85 2.71
CA TYR A 38 8.00 -7.98 3.63
C TYR A 38 9.41 -8.49 3.97
N ARG A 39 10.24 -8.72 2.95
CA ARG A 39 11.62 -9.20 3.11
C ARG A 39 12.48 -8.22 3.87
N GLU A 40 12.46 -6.93 3.50
CA GLU A 40 13.24 -5.89 4.17
C GLU A 40 12.77 -5.66 5.62
N ALA A 41 11.48 -5.89 5.90
CA ALA A 41 10.95 -5.83 7.26
C ALA A 41 11.49 -6.94 8.16
N GLY A 42 12.07 -8.01 7.60
CA GLY A 42 12.40 -9.23 8.34
C GLY A 42 11.15 -9.90 8.90
N ALA A 43 10.05 -9.79 8.18
CA ALA A 43 8.77 -10.36 8.57
C ALA A 43 8.81 -11.89 8.56
N THR A 44 8.07 -12.50 9.48
CA THR A 44 7.92 -13.96 9.60
C THR A 44 6.47 -14.42 9.62
N ASP A 45 5.53 -13.55 9.97
CA ASP A 45 4.09 -13.84 9.98
C ASP A 45 3.44 -13.49 8.63
N TYR A 46 2.15 -13.76 8.48
CA TYR A 46 1.37 -13.46 7.28
C TYR A 46 1.11 -11.97 7.09
N ILE A 47 1.04 -11.55 5.83
CA ILE A 47 0.54 -10.23 5.45
C ILE A 47 -0.96 -10.17 5.70
N GLN A 48 -1.38 -9.27 6.58
CA GLN A 48 -2.79 -9.03 6.88
C GLN A 48 -3.31 -7.90 5.98
N VAL A 49 -4.17 -8.26 5.03
CA VAL A 49 -4.73 -7.33 4.05
C VAL A 49 -6.00 -6.69 4.61
N ILE A 50 -6.02 -5.36 4.65
CA ILE A 50 -7.21 -4.57 5.00
C ILE A 50 -8.02 -4.25 3.76
N CYS A 51 -7.34 -3.84 2.68
CA CYS A 51 -7.99 -3.45 1.44
C CYS A 51 -7.08 -3.64 0.23
N GLY A 52 -7.56 -4.37 -0.78
CA GLY A 52 -6.95 -4.46 -2.11
C GLY A 52 -7.70 -3.58 -3.10
N TYR A 53 -8.30 -4.16 -4.13
CA TYR A 53 -9.19 -3.47 -5.05
C TYR A 53 -10.40 -2.87 -4.34
N ARG A 54 -10.83 -1.70 -4.82
CA ARG A 54 -12.11 -1.08 -4.47
C ARG A 54 -12.88 -0.78 -5.74
N SER A 55 -14.13 -1.20 -5.82
CA SER A 55 -14.97 -0.80 -6.96
C SER A 55 -15.24 0.71 -6.93
N PRO A 56 -15.59 1.33 -8.07
CA PRO A 56 -16.00 2.73 -8.10
C PRO A 56 -17.13 3.04 -7.10
N SER A 57 -18.10 2.13 -6.95
CA SER A 57 -19.22 2.28 -6.01
C SER A 57 -18.73 2.29 -4.55
N THR A 58 -17.85 1.35 -4.19
CA THR A 58 -17.26 1.29 -2.84
C THR A 58 -16.38 2.52 -2.57
N ASN A 59 -15.58 2.97 -3.54
CA ASN A 59 -14.77 4.16 -3.38
C ASN A 59 -15.65 5.39 -3.12
N SER A 60 -16.70 5.61 -3.93
CA SER A 60 -17.66 6.69 -3.74
C SER A 60 -18.37 6.62 -2.38
N MET A 61 -18.80 5.43 -1.96
CA MET A 61 -19.40 5.21 -0.63
C MET A 61 -18.45 5.61 0.50
N LEU A 62 -17.19 5.19 0.45
CA LEU A 62 -16.20 5.52 1.48
C LEU A 62 -15.83 7.01 1.47
N ARG A 63 -15.77 7.65 0.29
CA ARG A 63 -15.59 9.11 0.16
C ARG A 63 -16.72 9.90 0.79
N GLY A 64 -17.96 9.44 0.65
CA GLY A 64 -19.11 10.08 1.31
C GLY A 64 -19.03 10.05 2.85
N ARG A 65 -18.21 9.16 3.43
CA ARG A 65 -18.04 8.98 4.88
C ARG A 65 -16.75 9.55 5.43
N SER A 66 -15.78 9.89 4.58
CA SER A 66 -14.45 10.34 5.01
C SER A 66 -13.74 11.17 3.95
N ARG A 67 -12.99 12.19 4.41
CA ARG A 67 -12.10 12.99 3.57
C ARG A 67 -10.79 12.27 3.22
N GLY A 68 -10.50 11.13 3.85
CA GLY A 68 -9.27 10.37 3.66
C GLY A 68 -9.24 9.47 2.42
N VAL A 69 -10.27 9.54 1.56
CA VAL A 69 -10.39 8.70 0.36
C VAL A 69 -10.31 9.56 -0.90
N ALA A 70 -9.31 9.28 -1.72
CA ALA A 70 -9.12 9.96 -3.01
C ALA A 70 -10.21 9.56 -4.03
N GLU A 71 -10.62 10.53 -4.85
CA GLU A 71 -11.55 10.31 -5.96
C GLU A 71 -10.97 9.36 -7.01
N LYS A 72 -9.72 9.60 -7.42
CA LYS A 72 -8.97 8.78 -8.38
C LYS A 72 -7.99 7.87 -7.64
N SER A 73 -8.51 6.97 -6.80
CA SER A 73 -7.70 6.08 -5.95
C SER A 73 -7.00 4.99 -6.76
N GLN A 74 -5.74 4.70 -6.44
CA GLN A 74 -4.99 3.57 -7.02
C GLN A 74 -5.61 2.20 -6.67
N HIS A 75 -6.39 2.10 -5.59
CA HIS A 75 -7.17 0.88 -5.28
C HIS A 75 -8.16 0.54 -6.40
N MET A 76 -8.79 1.54 -7.04
CA MET A 76 -9.72 1.31 -8.14
C MET A 76 -9.02 0.82 -9.42
N LEU A 77 -7.71 1.00 -9.51
CA LEU A 77 -6.90 0.55 -10.64
C LEU A 77 -6.23 -0.81 -10.40
N GLY A 78 -6.45 -1.44 -9.24
CA GLY A 78 -5.75 -2.67 -8.86
C GLY A 78 -4.27 -2.44 -8.57
N LYS A 79 -3.89 -1.23 -8.17
CA LYS A 79 -2.50 -0.75 -8.02
C LYS A 79 -2.11 -0.39 -6.60
N ALA A 80 -2.97 -0.66 -5.62
CA ALA A 80 -2.71 -0.33 -4.23
C ALA A 80 -3.18 -1.42 -3.27
N MET A 81 -2.55 -1.45 -2.11
CA MET A 81 -2.95 -2.30 -1.00
C MET A 81 -2.73 -1.61 0.35
N ASP A 82 -3.73 -1.77 1.21
CA ASP A 82 -3.69 -1.40 2.62
C ASP A 82 -3.44 -2.68 3.43
N PHE A 83 -2.35 -2.71 4.21
CA PHE A 83 -1.94 -3.91 4.92
C PHE A 83 -1.10 -3.61 6.16
N TYR A 84 -0.94 -4.63 7.00
CA TYR A 84 0.05 -4.67 8.07
C TYR A 84 0.62 -6.08 8.18
N ILE A 85 1.67 -6.23 8.97
CA ILE A 85 2.29 -7.54 9.25
C ILE A 85 2.44 -7.67 10.77
N PRO A 86 1.84 -8.69 11.40
CA PRO A 86 2.04 -8.94 12.83
C PRO A 86 3.52 -9.03 13.19
N GLY A 87 3.89 -8.44 14.33
CA GLY A 87 5.29 -8.37 14.77
C GLY A 87 6.16 -7.32 14.07
N VAL A 88 5.69 -6.67 13.00
CA VAL A 88 6.42 -5.58 12.33
C VAL A 88 5.85 -4.23 12.78
N PRO A 89 6.64 -3.34 13.41
CA PRO A 89 6.19 -1.99 13.73
C PRO A 89 5.74 -1.24 12.48
N LEU A 90 4.55 -0.65 12.52
CA LEU A 90 3.95 0.00 11.34
C LEU A 90 4.83 1.13 10.77
N LYS A 91 5.51 1.87 11.64
CA LYS A 91 6.49 2.91 11.26
C LYS A 91 7.68 2.33 10.48
N LYS A 92 8.15 1.12 10.84
CA LYS A 92 9.22 0.42 10.12
C LYS A 92 8.77 0.11 8.69
N LEU A 93 7.58 -0.48 8.55
CA LEU A 93 7.02 -0.84 7.25
C LEU A 93 6.76 0.39 6.35
N ARG A 94 6.25 1.48 6.93
CA ARG A 94 6.15 2.78 6.25
C ARG A 94 7.51 3.25 5.74
N ASN A 95 8.53 3.24 6.59
CA ASN A 95 9.87 3.71 6.24
C ASN A 95 10.51 2.89 5.12
N ILE A 96 10.29 1.57 5.13
CA ILE A 96 10.71 0.68 4.04
C ILE A 96 10.03 1.10 2.73
N GLY A 97 8.70 1.22 2.72
CA GLY A 97 7.98 1.68 1.53
C GLY A 97 8.47 3.03 1.00
N LEU A 98 8.77 3.97 1.90
CA LEU A 98 9.33 5.27 1.52
C LEU A 98 10.69 5.09 0.82
N LYS A 99 11.60 4.31 1.41
CA LYS A 99 12.95 4.06 0.87
C LYS A 99 12.95 3.33 -0.47
N MET A 100 11.97 2.46 -0.70
CA MET A 100 11.82 1.76 -1.97
C MET A 100 11.44 2.68 -3.13
N GLN A 101 10.76 3.80 -2.85
CA GLN A 101 10.34 4.78 -3.86
C GLN A 101 9.57 4.15 -5.05
N GLY A 102 8.81 3.08 -4.79
CA GLY A 102 8.05 2.36 -5.81
C GLY A 102 6.71 2.99 -6.19
N GLY A 103 6.24 3.95 -5.38
CA GLY A 103 5.00 4.69 -5.60
C GLY A 103 4.50 5.36 -4.32
N GLY A 104 3.18 5.45 -4.15
CA GLY A 104 2.57 6.14 -3.01
C GLY A 104 2.66 5.35 -1.70
N VAL A 105 2.95 6.04 -0.58
CA VAL A 105 2.98 5.45 0.77
C VAL A 105 2.08 6.24 1.73
N GLY A 106 1.04 5.59 2.25
CA GLY A 106 0.18 6.17 3.28
C GLY A 106 0.42 5.55 4.66
N TYR A 107 0.31 6.33 5.73
CA TYR A 107 0.51 5.87 7.10
C TYR A 107 -0.71 6.15 7.99
N TYR A 108 -1.33 5.07 8.49
CA TYR A 108 -2.58 5.13 9.26
C TYR A 108 -2.43 4.41 10.61
N PRO A 109 -1.66 4.95 11.56
CA PRO A 109 -1.48 4.34 12.88
C PRO A 109 -2.71 4.50 13.79
N SER A 110 -3.55 5.50 13.51
CA SER A 110 -4.71 5.87 14.33
C SER A 110 -6.05 5.37 13.77
N SER A 111 -6.04 4.60 12.67
CA SER A 111 -7.26 3.95 12.18
C SER A 111 -7.68 2.83 13.14
N GLY A 112 -8.98 2.53 13.19
CA GLY A 112 -9.52 1.44 14.04
C GLY A 112 -8.91 0.06 13.75
N SER A 113 -8.31 -0.12 12.57
CA SER A 113 -7.35 -1.17 12.29
C SER A 113 -6.12 -0.50 11.68
N PRO A 114 -4.97 -0.40 12.40
CA PRO A 114 -3.78 0.30 11.89
C PRO A 114 -3.16 -0.38 10.67
N PHE A 115 -2.79 0.41 9.65
CA PHE A 115 -2.18 -0.13 8.42
C PHE A 115 -1.26 0.87 7.70
N VAL A 116 -0.46 0.36 6.77
CA VAL A 116 0.21 1.14 5.74
C VAL A 116 -0.48 0.94 4.41
N HIS A 117 -0.54 2.01 3.65
CA HIS A 117 -0.92 1.98 2.25
C HIS A 117 0.35 1.96 1.41
N MET A 118 0.40 1.08 0.41
CA MET A 118 1.41 1.14 -0.66
C MET A 118 0.74 1.03 -2.02
N ASP A 119 1.17 1.86 -2.96
CA ASP A 119 0.73 1.84 -4.36
C ASP A 119 1.91 1.93 -5.34
N ILE A 120 1.66 1.58 -6.59
CA ILE A 120 2.63 1.68 -7.70
C ILE A 120 2.33 2.85 -8.66
N GLY A 121 1.70 3.90 -8.14
CA GLY A 121 1.51 5.17 -8.83
C GLY A 121 2.75 6.07 -8.69
N ASN A 122 2.55 7.39 -8.77
CA ASN A 122 3.64 8.34 -8.56
C ASN A 122 4.16 8.29 -7.12
N VAL A 123 5.48 8.41 -6.97
CA VAL A 123 6.13 8.51 -5.66
C VAL A 123 5.60 9.73 -4.92
N ARG A 124 4.97 9.46 -3.78
CA ARG A 124 4.41 10.46 -2.87
C ARG A 124 4.15 9.79 -1.52
N HIS A 125 3.87 10.58 -0.50
CA HIS A 125 3.53 10.03 0.79
C HIS A 125 2.49 10.89 1.52
N TRP A 126 1.79 10.27 2.46
CA TRP A 126 0.89 10.98 3.35
C TRP A 126 0.77 10.27 4.72
N PRO A 127 0.69 10.99 5.84
CA PRO A 127 0.83 12.44 5.96
C PRO A 127 2.25 12.90 5.58
N GLY A 128 2.42 14.19 5.30
CA GLY A 128 3.73 14.77 5.02
C GLY A 128 4.73 14.46 6.13
N ILE A 129 5.98 14.19 5.78
CA ILE A 129 7.06 13.96 6.75
C ILE A 129 8.01 15.15 6.79
N SER A 130 8.51 15.46 8.00
CA SER A 130 9.41 16.61 8.17
C SER A 130 10.71 16.43 7.37
N ARG A 131 11.36 17.55 7.03
CA ARG A 131 12.69 17.53 6.40
C ARG A 131 13.72 16.72 7.22
N GLN A 132 13.65 16.81 8.54
CA GLN A 132 14.53 16.04 9.44
C GLN A 132 14.30 14.53 9.31
N GLU A 133 13.04 14.12 9.22
CA GLU A 133 12.68 12.72 9.01
C GLU A 133 13.09 12.22 7.61
N LEU A 134 12.94 13.05 6.58
CA LEU A 134 13.46 12.75 5.23
C LEU A 134 14.97 12.55 5.24
N VAL A 135 15.74 13.44 5.88
CA VAL A 135 17.19 13.31 5.98
C VAL A 135 17.58 12.04 6.75
N SER A 136 16.84 11.68 7.81
CA SER A 136 17.08 10.43 8.53
C SER A 136 16.84 9.18 7.68
N LEU A 137 15.85 9.22 6.78
CA LEU A 137 15.55 8.12 5.86
C LEU A 137 16.50 8.05 4.67
N PHE A 138 16.96 9.21 4.19
CA PHE A 138 17.79 9.39 3.00
C PHE A 138 19.02 10.25 3.35
N PRO A 139 19.99 9.72 4.10
CA PRO A 139 21.15 10.50 4.56
C PRO A 139 22.04 11.01 3.42
N ASN A 140 21.97 10.38 2.24
CA ASN A 140 22.67 10.80 1.03
C ASN A 140 21.89 11.83 0.18
N GLY A 141 20.71 12.27 0.64
CA GLY A 141 19.85 13.24 -0.05
C GLY A 141 19.18 12.73 -1.33
N LYS A 142 19.40 11.47 -1.72
CA LYS A 142 18.82 10.90 -2.94
C LYS A 142 17.40 10.42 -2.65
N THR A 143 16.43 11.32 -2.79
CA THR A 143 15.02 11.00 -2.62
C THR A 143 14.12 11.69 -3.64
N LEU A 144 13.08 10.98 -4.08
CA LEU A 144 11.98 11.51 -4.89
C LEU A 144 10.88 12.13 -4.02
N HIS A 145 10.94 11.93 -2.69
CA HIS A 145 9.97 12.49 -1.76
C HIS A 145 10.29 13.94 -1.46
N VAL A 146 9.26 14.77 -1.43
CA VAL A 146 9.33 16.18 -1.04
C VAL A 146 8.66 16.37 0.33
N PRO A 147 9.16 17.27 1.19
CA PRO A 147 8.53 17.58 2.49
C PRO A 147 7.09 18.08 2.36
#